data_AF-A0AAD7ZS73-F1
#
_entry.id   AF-A0AAD7ZS73-F1
#
_cell.length_a   1.000
_cell.length_b   1.000
_cell.length_c   1.000
_cell.angle_alpha   90.00
_cell.angle_beta   90.00
_cell.angle_gamma   90.00
#
_symmetry.space_group_name_H-M   'P 1'
#
loop_
_entity.id
_entity.type
_entity.pdbx_description
1 polymer ?
#
loop_
_entity_poly.entity_id
_entity_poly.type
_entity_poly.pdbx_seq_one_letter_code
_entity_poly.pdbx_strand_id
1 'polypeptide(L)'
;MVMNAGSKCQDGSGQATVEGQLTRNEEYVTFTKNRALTKLCLAQMSRNHSNLLRACQNVTYHADDLKEYTFTAKYDKTFPDFVKQKVYQLYSILHYRYNQHVHEDPFKFSSYNNHSQLNVNVRMDNLSERINITLKSPLGDLNFTNIQLRGWQRYLLTENPRLSPYERVWDYELPLYNGPTCVFDEAGIYAHYKNTTIYEGVINTFDNNTFYAYLSDTKYTLMEVLENTQNLKKFKLTMNVEGLNRSISAQGYNVDLQLKQGSNGPEVYFYNKKIHYSTDHVTSLINNGQVMGYTFGIKNREVFVALTSNIVNLLYDNHRVLVKASNLYRNQITGLCGTMDGEKVTDTFISRQKCSELDVQTFINTYGEHTVVTTSCIHNLFYQPLKTNQMPLLQQMMSRESQSLSSSQKSSESDKNTPSQMSQPMSESNSSSSSSSSKTIESTFSLTNLVQNCCSNKFGSTQADEKTKHAKCYKCYKKRK
;
A
#
# COMPACT_ATOMS: atom_id res chain seq x y z
N MET A 1 -2.19 -15.67 -12.88
CA MET A 1 -2.07 -14.71 -13.99
C MET A 1 -0.73 -14.95 -14.65
N VAL A 2 -0.72 -15.06 -15.99
CA VAL A 2 0.50 -15.20 -16.78
C VAL A 2 0.54 -13.99 -17.70
N MET A 3 1.55 -13.13 -17.57
CA MET A 3 1.78 -12.04 -18.51
C MET A 3 2.89 -12.44 -19.47
N ASN A 4 2.56 -12.50 -20.76
CA ASN A 4 3.49 -12.79 -21.84
C ASN A 4 3.76 -11.49 -22.61
N ALA A 5 5.03 -11.09 -22.71
CA ALA A 5 5.44 -9.93 -23.49
C ALA A 5 6.68 -10.26 -24.34
N GLY A 6 6.70 -9.81 -25.58
CA GLY A 6 7.86 -9.97 -26.46
C GLY A 6 7.81 -9.12 -27.72
N SER A 7 8.98 -8.74 -28.22
CA SER A 7 9.16 -7.93 -29.44
C SER A 7 10.31 -8.49 -30.28
N LYS A 8 10.14 -8.49 -31.60
CA LYS A 8 11.23 -8.75 -32.56
C LYS A 8 11.97 -7.45 -32.83
N CYS A 9 13.26 -7.37 -32.48
CA CYS A 9 14.10 -6.23 -32.85
C CYS A 9 14.64 -6.45 -34.26
N GLN A 10 14.37 -5.53 -35.20
CA GLN A 10 14.77 -5.66 -36.62
C GLN A 10 15.99 -4.81 -37.02
N ASP A 11 16.50 -3.94 -36.15
CA ASP A 11 17.62 -3.05 -36.50
C ASP A 11 18.98 -3.68 -36.15
N GLY A 12 19.66 -4.22 -37.17
CA GLY A 12 21.00 -4.78 -37.09
C GLY A 12 21.09 -6.27 -37.48
N SER A 13 22.31 -6.77 -37.73
CA SER A 13 22.65 -8.02 -38.43
C SER A 13 22.18 -9.36 -37.83
N GLY A 14 21.14 -9.40 -37.00
CA GLY A 14 20.46 -10.60 -36.51
C GLY A 14 19.14 -10.28 -35.82
N GLN A 15 18.14 -11.16 -35.92
CA GLN A 15 16.90 -10.99 -35.17
C GLN A 15 17.10 -11.53 -33.75
N ALA A 16 16.65 -10.77 -32.78
CA ALA A 16 16.54 -11.20 -31.39
C ALA A 16 15.07 -11.14 -30.97
N THR A 17 14.59 -12.22 -30.38
CA THR A 17 13.25 -12.29 -29.80
C THR A 17 13.40 -12.47 -28.30
N VAL A 18 12.83 -11.54 -27.54
CA VAL A 18 12.77 -11.64 -26.08
C VAL A 18 11.35 -12.02 -25.69
N GLU A 19 11.19 -13.09 -24.93
CA GLU A 19 9.94 -13.56 -24.35
C GLU A 19 10.06 -13.45 -22.83
N GLY A 20 9.18 -12.68 -22.20
CA GLY A 20 9.08 -12.56 -20.74
C GLY A 20 7.78 -13.19 -20.25
N GLN A 21 7.88 -14.00 -19.20
CA GLN A 21 6.76 -14.59 -18.49
C GLN A 21 6.86 -14.24 -16.99
N LEU A 22 5.80 -13.66 -16.44
CA LEU A 22 5.70 -13.41 -15.02
C LEU A 22 4.54 -14.24 -14.45
N THR A 23 4.83 -14.99 -13.37
CA THR A 23 3.88 -15.93 -12.78
C THR A 23 3.79 -15.78 -11.27
N ARG A 24 2.62 -16.19 -10.76
CA ARG A 24 2.39 -16.42 -9.34
C ARG A 24 2.63 -17.90 -9.07
N ASN A 25 3.53 -18.23 -8.15
CA ASN A 25 3.78 -19.60 -7.73
C ASN A 25 2.65 -20.12 -6.82
N GLU A 26 2.32 -21.41 -6.93
CA GLU A 26 1.28 -22.05 -6.11
C GLU A 26 1.62 -22.07 -4.63
N GLU A 27 2.91 -22.15 -4.30
CA GLU A 27 3.42 -22.07 -2.94
C GLU A 27 3.03 -20.73 -2.29
N TYR A 28 3.17 -19.61 -3.01
CA TYR A 28 2.76 -18.29 -2.50
C TYR A 28 1.25 -18.18 -2.35
N VAL A 29 0.47 -18.80 -3.23
CA VAL A 29 -0.99 -18.84 -3.09
C VAL A 29 -1.37 -19.55 -1.79
N THR A 30 -0.75 -20.70 -1.52
CA THR A 30 -0.98 -21.47 -0.29
C THR A 30 -0.49 -20.73 0.94
N PHE A 31 0.70 -20.14 0.88
CA PHE A 31 1.26 -19.29 1.92
C PHE A 31 0.32 -18.13 2.26
N THR A 32 -0.14 -17.40 1.23
CA THR A 32 -1.03 -16.24 1.38
C THR A 32 -2.35 -16.65 2.03
N LYS A 33 -2.96 -17.77 1.64
CA LYS A 33 -4.18 -18.30 2.27
C LYS A 33 -4.01 -18.57 3.77
N ASN A 34 -2.83 -19.00 4.19
CA ASN A 34 -2.57 -19.40 5.58
C ASN A 34 -2.11 -18.25 6.49
N ARG A 35 -1.83 -17.06 5.97
CA ARG A 35 -1.41 -15.90 6.78
C ARG A 35 -2.52 -15.49 7.76
N ALA A 36 -2.11 -15.05 8.95
CA ALA A 36 -3.02 -14.55 9.99
C ALA A 36 -3.93 -13.42 9.46
N LEU A 37 -3.37 -12.50 8.66
CA LEU A 37 -4.14 -11.40 8.06
C LEU A 37 -5.21 -11.89 7.07
N THR A 38 -4.90 -12.93 6.30
CA THR A 38 -5.86 -13.56 5.39
C THR A 38 -6.96 -14.26 6.15
N LYS A 39 -6.62 -14.99 7.23
CA LYS A 39 -7.61 -15.59 8.13
C LYS A 39 -8.50 -14.52 8.77
N LEU A 40 -7.94 -13.38 9.17
CA LEU A 40 -8.70 -12.24 9.69
C LEU A 40 -9.65 -11.66 8.64
N CYS A 41 -9.18 -11.43 7.41
CA CYS A 41 -10.05 -10.98 6.32
C CYS A 41 -11.17 -11.98 6.04
N LEU A 42 -10.87 -13.28 5.95
CA LEU A 42 -11.87 -14.32 5.75
C LEU A 42 -12.89 -14.37 6.90
N ALA A 43 -12.46 -14.12 8.14
CA ALA A 43 -13.35 -14.01 9.29
C ALA A 43 -14.23 -12.75 9.23
N GLN A 44 -13.70 -11.62 8.76
CA GLN A 44 -14.46 -10.38 8.55
C GLN A 44 -15.50 -10.54 7.42
N MET A 45 -15.10 -11.21 6.34
CA MET A 45 -15.98 -11.54 5.22
C MET A 45 -17.09 -12.51 5.62
N SER A 46 -16.82 -13.46 6.51
CA SER A 46 -17.82 -14.45 6.93
C SER A 46 -18.77 -13.94 8.03
N ARG A 47 -18.28 -13.12 8.96
CA ARG A 47 -19.09 -12.62 10.09
C ARG A 47 -19.87 -11.36 9.76
N ASN A 48 -19.24 -10.40 9.09
CA ASN A 48 -19.79 -9.06 8.89
C ASN A 48 -20.10 -8.80 7.42
N HIS A 49 -19.99 -9.82 6.55
CA HIS A 49 -20.04 -9.68 5.09
C HIS A 49 -19.06 -8.60 4.55
N SER A 50 -18.01 -8.30 5.31
CA SER A 50 -17.12 -7.17 5.06
C SER A 50 -15.91 -7.60 4.24
N ASN A 51 -15.76 -7.02 3.04
CA ASN A 51 -14.56 -7.18 2.21
C ASN A 51 -13.79 -5.85 2.02
N LEU A 52 -14.24 -4.75 2.62
CA LEU A 52 -13.65 -3.42 2.46
C LEU A 52 -12.73 -3.02 3.62
N LEU A 53 -12.73 -3.75 4.74
CA LEU A 53 -11.86 -3.46 5.88
C LEU A 53 -10.37 -3.66 5.57
N ARG A 54 -9.51 -3.05 6.39
CA ARG A 54 -8.06 -2.97 6.14
C ARG A 54 -7.40 -4.34 5.95
N ALA A 55 -7.82 -5.36 6.69
CA ALA A 55 -7.24 -6.69 6.53
C ALA A 55 -7.47 -7.22 5.11
N CYS A 56 -8.69 -7.07 4.58
CA CYS A 56 -9.02 -7.47 3.22
C CYS A 56 -8.35 -6.60 2.16
N GLN A 57 -8.23 -5.30 2.39
CA GLN A 57 -7.47 -4.41 1.50
C GLN A 57 -6.00 -4.83 1.40
N ASN A 58 -5.33 -5.06 2.54
CA ASN A 58 -3.93 -5.47 2.59
C ASN A 58 -3.70 -6.85 1.97
N VAL A 59 -4.60 -7.81 2.22
CA VAL A 59 -4.53 -9.14 1.60
C VAL A 59 -4.70 -9.02 0.10
N THR A 60 -5.68 -8.24 -0.37
CA THR A 60 -5.93 -8.03 -1.81
C THR A 60 -4.77 -7.32 -2.49
N TYR A 61 -4.14 -6.36 -1.81
CA TYR A 61 -2.97 -5.64 -2.29
C TYR A 61 -1.84 -6.61 -2.63
N HIS A 62 -1.52 -7.54 -1.73
CA HIS A 62 -0.44 -8.53 -1.92
C HIS A 62 -0.86 -9.80 -2.66
N ALA A 63 -2.16 -10.07 -2.77
CA ALA A 63 -2.66 -11.28 -3.42
C ALA A 63 -2.19 -11.38 -4.87
N ASP A 64 -1.95 -10.24 -5.52
CA ASP A 64 -1.56 -10.15 -6.91
C ASP A 64 -0.05 -10.09 -7.19
N ASP A 65 0.78 -10.17 -6.15
CA ASP A 65 2.23 -10.20 -6.30
C ASP A 65 2.69 -11.40 -7.13
N LEU A 66 3.57 -11.14 -8.09
CA LEU A 66 4.24 -12.14 -8.91
C LEU A 66 5.56 -12.51 -8.23
N LYS A 67 5.88 -13.80 -8.20
CA LYS A 67 7.05 -14.32 -7.45
C LYS A 67 8.08 -14.99 -8.34
N GLU A 68 7.70 -15.31 -9.58
CA GLU A 68 8.58 -15.94 -10.54
C GLU A 68 8.58 -15.17 -11.86
N TYR A 69 9.78 -14.92 -12.37
CA TYR A 69 10.03 -14.16 -13.58
C TYR A 69 10.95 -15.00 -14.46
N THR A 70 10.48 -15.34 -15.65
CA THR A 70 11.26 -16.08 -16.64
C THR A 70 11.42 -15.21 -17.87
N PHE A 71 12.66 -14.91 -18.25
CA PHE A 71 13.00 -14.19 -19.46
C PHE A 71 13.84 -15.07 -20.36
N THR A 72 13.39 -15.25 -21.58
CA THR A 72 14.05 -16.05 -22.61
C THR A 72 14.36 -15.15 -23.79
N ALA A 73 15.65 -14.90 -24.05
CA ALA A 73 16.08 -14.20 -25.24
C ALA A 73 16.67 -15.20 -26.25
N LYS A 74 16.07 -15.29 -27.43
CA LYS A 74 16.49 -16.13 -28.56
C LYS A 74 17.14 -15.27 -29.64
N TYR A 75 18.22 -15.75 -30.23
CA TYR A 75 19.00 -15.04 -31.24
C TYR A 75 19.15 -15.88 -32.53
N ASP A 76 18.95 -15.29 -33.70
CA ASP A 76 19.04 -16.05 -34.97
C ASP A 76 20.48 -16.44 -35.36
N LYS A 77 21.48 -15.77 -34.80
CA LYS A 77 22.92 -15.96 -35.07
C LYS A 77 23.70 -16.15 -33.76
N THR A 78 25.03 -16.15 -33.85
CA THR A 78 25.95 -16.12 -32.71
C THR A 78 25.55 -15.06 -31.69
N PHE A 79 25.69 -15.40 -30.40
CA PHE A 79 25.39 -14.50 -29.28
C PHE A 79 26.13 -13.16 -29.45
N PRO A 80 25.43 -12.01 -29.57
CA PRO A 80 26.05 -10.74 -29.92
C PRO A 80 27.09 -10.27 -28.90
N ASP A 81 28.23 -9.76 -29.36
CA ASP A 81 29.34 -9.38 -28.46
C ASP A 81 29.00 -8.22 -27.51
N PHE A 82 28.16 -7.27 -27.94
CA PHE A 82 27.63 -6.25 -27.04
C PHE A 82 26.83 -6.84 -25.88
N VAL A 83 25.99 -7.85 -26.15
CA VAL A 83 25.20 -8.54 -25.12
C VAL A 83 26.13 -9.35 -24.21
N LYS A 84 27.12 -10.06 -24.77
CA LYS A 84 28.18 -10.71 -23.99
C LYS A 84 28.81 -9.75 -23.01
N GLN A 85 29.28 -8.59 -23.48
CA GLN A 85 29.96 -7.61 -22.64
C GLN A 85 29.07 -7.12 -21.50
N LYS A 86 27.78 -6.86 -21.76
CA LYS A 86 26.83 -6.43 -20.73
C LYS A 86 26.49 -7.54 -19.73
N VAL A 87 26.31 -8.76 -20.20
CA VAL A 87 26.09 -9.93 -19.32
C VAL A 87 27.33 -10.17 -18.47
N TYR A 88 28.54 -10.10 -19.03
CA TYR A 88 29.79 -10.21 -18.27
C TYR A 88 29.96 -9.08 -17.25
N GLN A 89 29.61 -7.83 -17.60
CA GLN A 89 29.63 -6.73 -16.64
C GLN A 89 28.66 -6.99 -15.48
N LEU A 90 27.42 -7.37 -15.76
CA LEU A 90 26.42 -7.69 -14.74
C LEU A 90 26.88 -8.86 -13.87
N TYR A 91 27.39 -9.92 -14.49
CA TYR A 91 27.99 -11.07 -13.81
C TYR A 91 29.12 -10.64 -12.87
N SER A 92 30.09 -9.85 -13.35
CA SER A 92 31.23 -9.44 -12.52
C SER A 92 30.80 -8.62 -11.30
N ILE A 93 29.79 -7.76 -11.44
CA ILE A 93 29.20 -6.99 -10.34
C ILE A 93 28.50 -7.90 -9.34
N LEU A 94 27.66 -8.83 -9.83
CA LEU A 94 26.93 -9.76 -8.97
C LEU A 94 27.86 -10.71 -8.25
N HIS A 95 28.86 -11.26 -8.95
CA HIS A 95 29.86 -12.15 -8.39
C HIS A 95 30.70 -11.44 -7.32
N TYR A 96 31.19 -10.22 -7.59
CA TYR A 96 31.93 -9.42 -6.60
C TYR A 96 31.09 -9.14 -5.35
N ARG A 97 29.81 -8.80 -5.51
CA ARG A 97 28.94 -8.40 -4.41
C ARG A 97 28.34 -9.56 -3.63
N TYR A 98 28.12 -10.70 -4.28
CA TYR A 98 27.37 -11.84 -3.73
C TYR A 98 28.15 -13.15 -3.82
N ASN A 99 29.48 -13.10 -3.84
CA ASN A 99 30.38 -14.28 -3.98
C ASN A 99 30.00 -15.46 -3.07
N GLN A 100 29.51 -15.23 -1.86
CA GLN A 100 29.07 -16.27 -0.90
C GLN A 100 27.78 -16.99 -1.32
N HIS A 101 27.04 -16.44 -2.27
CA HIS A 101 25.73 -16.92 -2.73
C HIS A 101 25.75 -17.43 -4.17
N VAL A 102 26.91 -17.42 -4.84
CA VAL A 102 27.07 -17.85 -6.23
C VAL A 102 27.48 -19.31 -6.27
N HIS A 103 26.79 -20.10 -7.09
CA HIS A 103 27.20 -21.44 -7.46
C HIS A 103 27.35 -21.47 -8.98
N GLU A 104 28.56 -21.75 -9.43
CA GLU A 104 28.93 -21.81 -10.83
C GLU A 104 29.21 -23.26 -11.19
N ASP A 105 28.67 -23.70 -12.32
CA ASP A 105 29.02 -24.98 -12.91
C ASP A 105 29.80 -24.70 -14.20
N PRO A 106 31.12 -24.44 -14.11
CA PRO A 106 31.93 -24.08 -15.26
C PRO A 106 32.09 -25.24 -16.26
N PHE A 107 31.64 -26.45 -15.91
CA PHE A 107 31.73 -27.64 -16.76
C PHE A 107 30.41 -27.95 -17.48
N LYS A 108 29.31 -27.27 -17.15
CA LYS A 108 28.08 -27.22 -17.96
C LYS A 108 28.17 -26.13 -19.02
N PHE A 109 29.20 -26.18 -19.86
CA PHE A 109 29.06 -25.60 -21.20
C PHE A 109 27.99 -26.41 -21.90
N SER A 110 26.82 -25.80 -22.13
CA SER A 110 25.61 -26.47 -22.60
C SER A 110 25.94 -27.55 -23.64
N SER A 111 25.94 -28.80 -23.20
CA SER A 111 25.93 -29.94 -24.11
C SER A 111 24.67 -29.79 -24.96
N TYR A 112 24.88 -29.48 -26.24
CA TYR A 112 23.93 -29.60 -27.34
C TYR A 112 22.57 -28.85 -27.18
N ASN A 113 22.41 -27.76 -27.97
CA ASN A 113 21.15 -27.17 -28.48
C ASN A 113 20.80 -25.70 -28.14
N ASN A 114 21.53 -24.99 -27.26
CA ASN A 114 21.13 -23.64 -26.81
C ASN A 114 22.16 -22.52 -27.08
N HIS A 115 23.00 -22.61 -28.11
CA HIS A 115 23.97 -21.55 -28.46
C HIS A 115 23.34 -20.19 -28.81
N SER A 116 22.03 -20.17 -29.04
CA SER A 116 21.22 -19.02 -29.43
C SER A 116 20.25 -18.56 -28.36
N GLN A 117 20.35 -19.04 -27.11
CA GLN A 117 19.36 -18.72 -26.07
C GLN A 117 20.00 -18.27 -24.76
N LEU A 118 19.43 -17.22 -24.18
CA LEU A 118 19.73 -16.72 -22.84
C LEU A 118 18.45 -16.83 -22.00
N ASN A 119 18.49 -17.64 -20.95
CA ASN A 119 17.37 -17.82 -20.04
C ASN A 119 17.72 -17.24 -18.67
N VAL A 120 16.89 -16.32 -18.19
CA VAL A 120 16.98 -15.75 -16.84
C VAL A 120 15.73 -16.15 -16.09
N ASN A 121 15.88 -16.94 -15.03
CA ASN A 121 14.81 -17.22 -14.09
C ASN A 121 15.12 -16.52 -12.77
N VAL A 122 14.18 -15.74 -12.29
CA VAL A 122 14.24 -15.04 -11.02
C VAL A 122 13.10 -15.54 -10.17
N ARG A 123 13.40 -16.05 -8.97
CA ARG A 123 12.40 -16.56 -8.03
C ARG A 123 12.56 -15.88 -6.69
N MET A 124 11.50 -15.24 -6.22
CA MET A 124 11.41 -14.67 -4.90
C MET A 124 10.80 -15.67 -3.93
N ASP A 125 11.20 -15.59 -2.67
CA ASP A 125 10.50 -16.31 -1.61
C ASP A 125 9.10 -15.71 -1.35
N ASN A 126 8.31 -16.39 -0.52
CA ASN A 126 6.93 -16.01 -0.26
C ASN A 126 6.80 -14.63 0.42
N LEU A 127 7.85 -14.19 1.12
CA LEU A 127 7.92 -12.87 1.75
C LEU A 127 8.60 -11.82 0.86
N SER A 128 9.10 -12.15 -0.34
CA SER A 128 9.95 -11.27 -1.15
C SER A 128 11.16 -10.69 -0.40
N GLU A 129 11.68 -11.40 0.58
CA GLU A 129 12.86 -11.02 1.36
C GLU A 129 14.13 -11.61 0.76
N ARG A 130 14.01 -12.71 0.02
CA ARG A 130 15.13 -13.39 -0.64
C ARG A 130 14.83 -13.63 -2.11
N ILE A 131 15.88 -13.59 -2.91
CA ILE A 131 15.82 -13.83 -4.35
C ILE A 131 16.83 -14.90 -4.78
N ASN A 132 16.37 -15.79 -5.63
CA ASN A 132 17.18 -16.75 -6.36
C ASN A 132 17.21 -16.33 -7.83
N ILE A 133 18.39 -16.31 -8.43
CA ILE A 133 18.57 -15.94 -9.84
C ILE A 133 19.31 -17.07 -10.51
N THR A 134 18.69 -17.67 -11.51
CA THR A 134 19.29 -18.69 -12.39
C THR A 134 19.47 -18.06 -13.76
N LEU A 135 20.72 -17.97 -14.22
CA LEU A 135 21.08 -17.46 -15.53
C LEU A 135 21.69 -18.62 -16.31
N LYS A 136 21.00 -19.06 -17.36
CA LYS A 136 21.51 -20.07 -18.29
C LYS A 136 21.87 -19.38 -19.60
N SER A 137 23.12 -19.50 -20.00
CA SER A 137 23.65 -18.85 -21.20
C SER A 137 24.55 -19.80 -21.98
N PRO A 138 24.91 -19.48 -23.23
CA PRO A 138 25.88 -20.27 -23.99
C PRO A 138 27.28 -20.30 -23.34
N LEU A 139 27.55 -19.38 -22.41
CA LEU A 139 28.81 -19.25 -21.70
C LEU A 139 28.84 -20.08 -20.40
N GLY A 140 27.70 -20.62 -19.97
CA GLY A 140 27.57 -21.39 -18.73
C GLY A 140 26.29 -21.08 -17.96
N ASP A 141 26.06 -21.89 -16.91
CA ASP A 141 24.96 -21.77 -15.97
C ASP A 141 25.45 -21.11 -14.66
N LEU A 142 24.74 -20.07 -14.23
CA LEU A 142 25.04 -19.30 -13.02
C LEU A 142 23.81 -19.31 -12.10
N ASN A 143 24.02 -19.73 -10.86
CA ASN A 143 22.96 -19.78 -9.85
C ASN A 143 23.33 -18.90 -8.66
N PHE A 144 22.55 -17.87 -8.42
CA PHE A 144 22.58 -17.10 -7.20
C PHE A 144 21.44 -17.56 -6.30
N THR A 145 21.75 -17.97 -5.08
CA THR A 145 20.74 -18.48 -4.15
C THR A 145 20.70 -17.69 -2.87
N ASN A 146 19.49 -17.46 -2.36
CA ASN A 146 19.24 -16.85 -1.07
C ASN A 146 19.86 -15.44 -0.91
N ILE A 147 19.83 -14.62 -1.98
CA ILE A 147 20.27 -13.22 -1.89
C ILE A 147 19.23 -12.46 -1.06
N GLN A 148 19.65 -11.93 0.09
CA GLN A 148 18.79 -11.10 0.94
C GLN A 148 18.57 -9.72 0.30
N LEU A 149 17.30 -9.34 0.15
CA LEU A 149 16.87 -8.02 -0.29
C LEU A 149 16.75 -7.07 0.91
N ARG A 150 17.18 -5.83 0.72
CA ARG A 150 16.90 -4.72 1.65
C ARG A 150 15.47 -4.22 1.46
N GLY A 151 14.93 -3.53 2.48
CA GLY A 151 13.54 -3.04 2.53
C GLY A 151 13.02 -2.52 1.19
N TRP A 152 13.55 -1.41 0.67
CA TRP A 152 13.10 -0.83 -0.60
C TRP A 152 13.29 -1.75 -1.82
N GLN A 153 14.32 -2.62 -1.82
CA GLN A 153 14.61 -3.52 -2.95
C GLN A 153 13.49 -4.55 -3.13
N ARG A 154 12.92 -5.04 -2.02
CA ARG A 154 11.76 -5.94 -2.03
C ARG A 154 10.58 -5.34 -2.79
N TYR A 155 10.24 -4.08 -2.51
CA TYR A 155 9.09 -3.41 -3.12
C TYR A 155 9.33 -3.00 -4.57
N LEU A 156 10.58 -2.65 -4.90
CA LEU A 156 10.96 -2.36 -6.28
C LEU A 156 10.85 -3.62 -7.15
N LEU A 157 11.42 -4.74 -6.68
CA LEU A 157 11.55 -5.97 -7.47
C LEU A 157 10.27 -6.82 -7.49
N THR A 158 9.44 -6.78 -6.44
CA THR A 158 8.16 -7.51 -6.44
C THR A 158 7.21 -6.85 -7.41
N GLU A 159 6.89 -7.51 -8.53
CA GLU A 159 5.92 -6.99 -9.47
C GLU A 159 4.49 -7.27 -9.04
N ASN A 160 3.66 -6.24 -9.15
CA ASN A 160 2.23 -6.31 -8.95
C ASN A 160 1.54 -5.66 -10.16
N PRO A 161 0.70 -6.38 -10.92
CA PRO A 161 0.07 -5.85 -12.13
C PRO A 161 -0.80 -4.61 -11.92
N ARG A 162 -1.24 -4.35 -10.67
CA ARG A 162 -2.11 -3.23 -10.33
C ARG A 162 -1.36 -1.98 -9.91
N LEU A 163 -0.06 -2.08 -9.63
CA LEU A 163 0.72 -1.03 -8.99
C LEU A 163 2.03 -0.82 -9.73
N SER A 164 2.34 0.44 -10.02
CA SER A 164 3.64 0.77 -10.57
C SER A 164 4.76 0.52 -9.54
N PRO A 165 6.00 0.25 -9.97
CA PRO A 165 7.13 0.09 -9.05
C PRO A 165 7.33 1.29 -8.12
N TYR A 166 7.05 2.50 -8.60
CA TYR A 166 7.14 3.72 -7.80
C TYR A 166 6.09 3.75 -6.69
N GLU A 167 4.83 3.44 -6.99
CA GLU A 167 3.76 3.40 -5.97
C GLU A 167 4.06 2.38 -4.87
N ARG A 168 4.59 1.19 -5.22
CA ARG A 168 4.96 0.17 -4.24
C ARG A 168 6.05 0.62 -3.28
N VAL A 169 7.05 1.36 -3.78
CA VAL A 169 8.12 1.92 -2.95
C VAL A 169 7.58 3.03 -2.04
N TRP A 170 6.69 3.89 -2.55
CA TRP A 170 6.05 4.91 -1.71
C TRP A 170 5.10 4.36 -0.66
N ASP A 171 4.38 3.28 -0.98
CA ASP A 171 3.55 2.53 -0.02
C ASP A 171 4.39 2.02 1.15
N TYR A 172 5.61 1.56 0.88
CA TYR A 172 6.53 1.09 1.92
C TYR A 172 7.05 2.22 2.80
N GLU A 173 7.55 3.29 2.19
CA GLU A 173 8.16 4.40 2.93
C GLU A 173 7.11 5.23 3.68
N LEU A 174 5.93 5.41 3.09
CA LEU A 174 4.88 6.29 3.60
C LEU A 174 3.47 5.63 3.59
N PRO A 175 3.25 4.55 4.36
CA PRO A 175 1.99 3.79 4.34
C PRO A 175 0.78 4.60 4.81
N LEU A 176 0.99 5.63 5.65
CA LEU A 176 -0.07 6.53 6.10
C LEU A 176 -0.40 7.61 5.06
N TYR A 177 0.49 7.87 4.11
CA TYR A 177 0.32 8.92 3.11
C TYR A 177 -0.16 8.37 1.78
N ASN A 178 0.10 7.11 1.44
CA ASN A 178 -0.37 6.62 0.15
C ASN A 178 -1.85 6.21 0.19
N GLY A 179 -2.71 7.16 -0.18
CA GLY A 179 -4.13 6.90 -0.42
C GLY A 179 -4.93 6.53 0.83
N PRO A 180 -5.04 7.44 1.81
CA PRO A 180 -5.81 7.18 3.03
C PRO A 180 -7.27 6.87 2.69
N THR A 181 -7.77 5.78 3.27
CA THR A 181 -9.13 5.30 3.05
C THR A 181 -9.93 5.30 4.34
N CYS A 182 -11.13 5.86 4.29
CA CYS A 182 -12.15 5.66 5.30
C CYS A 182 -13.18 4.67 4.76
N VAL A 183 -13.64 3.73 5.59
CA VAL A 183 -14.64 2.73 5.22
C VAL A 183 -15.76 2.76 6.25
N PHE A 184 -16.98 2.78 5.75
CA PHE A 184 -18.16 2.44 6.54
C PHE A 184 -18.73 1.12 6.01
N ASP A 185 -18.85 0.15 6.90
CA ASP A 185 -19.36 -1.18 6.61
C ASP A 185 -20.56 -1.50 7.50
N GLU A 186 -21.70 -1.83 6.91
CA GLU A 186 -22.94 -2.10 7.64
C GLU A 186 -23.01 -3.58 8.06
N ALA A 187 -23.32 -3.83 9.34
CA ALA A 187 -23.52 -5.17 9.88
C ALA A 187 -25.00 -5.54 10.06
N GLY A 188 -25.90 -4.56 10.25
CA GLY A 188 -27.35 -4.77 10.26
C GLY A 188 -28.07 -4.08 11.43
N ILE A 189 -29.17 -4.67 11.90
CA ILE A 189 -29.93 -4.17 13.05
C ILE A 189 -29.32 -4.72 14.34
N TYR A 190 -28.92 -3.83 15.24
CA TYR A 190 -28.42 -4.19 16.57
C TYR A 190 -29.57 -4.41 17.56
N ALA A 191 -30.46 -3.43 17.69
CA ALA A 191 -31.52 -3.45 18.68
C ALA A 191 -32.71 -2.59 18.26
N HIS A 192 -33.90 -2.96 18.76
CA HIS A 192 -35.08 -2.10 18.75
C HIS A 192 -35.39 -1.68 20.18
N TYR A 193 -35.48 -0.38 20.45
CA TYR A 193 -35.84 0.15 21.76
C TYR A 193 -36.82 1.32 21.65
N LYS A 194 -38.02 1.16 22.23
CA LYS A 194 -39.04 2.21 22.39
C LYS A 194 -39.22 3.10 21.15
N ASN A 195 -39.40 2.48 19.99
CA ASN A 195 -39.58 3.07 18.65
C ASN A 195 -38.31 3.59 17.94
N THR A 196 -37.13 3.39 18.51
CA THR A 196 -35.85 3.64 17.84
C THR A 196 -35.21 2.33 17.44
N THR A 197 -34.83 2.20 16.17
CA THR A 197 -33.96 1.12 15.70
C THR A 197 -32.53 1.60 15.74
N ILE A 198 -31.66 0.77 16.30
CA ILE A 198 -30.22 1.01 16.35
C ILE A 198 -29.57 0.03 15.37
N TYR A 199 -28.74 0.57 14.49
CA TYR A 199 -28.02 -0.17 13.46
C TYR A 199 -26.56 -0.35 13.89
N GLU A 200 -26.01 -1.54 13.64
CA GLU A 200 -24.59 -1.81 13.84
C GLU A 200 -23.82 -1.59 12.54
N GLY A 201 -22.67 -0.93 12.64
CA GLY A 201 -21.70 -0.83 11.58
C GLY A 201 -20.28 -0.83 12.12
N VAL A 202 -19.32 -0.95 11.20
CA VAL A 202 -17.89 -0.84 11.48
C VAL A 202 -17.34 0.32 10.68
N ILE A 203 -16.64 1.22 11.36
CA ILE A 203 -15.97 2.36 10.75
C ILE A 203 -14.46 2.13 10.82
N ASN A 204 -13.80 2.23 9.68
CA ASN A 204 -12.36 2.38 9.60
C ASN A 204 -12.01 3.80 9.17
N THR A 205 -11.22 4.52 9.94
CA THR A 205 -10.82 5.90 9.68
C THR A 205 -9.64 6.01 8.71
N PHE A 206 -9.33 7.24 8.30
CA PHE A 206 -8.19 7.52 7.43
C PHE A 206 -6.83 7.13 8.04
N ASP A 207 -6.68 7.19 9.37
CA ASP A 207 -5.44 6.77 10.07
C ASP A 207 -5.50 5.32 10.58
N ASN A 208 -6.41 4.52 10.01
CA ASN A 208 -6.49 3.08 10.22
C ASN A 208 -6.83 2.71 11.68
N ASN A 209 -7.72 3.50 12.28
CA ASN A 209 -8.43 3.15 13.50
C ASN A 209 -9.77 2.50 13.13
N THR A 210 -10.09 1.34 13.69
CA THR A 210 -11.33 0.62 13.40
C THR A 210 -12.16 0.51 14.68
N PHE A 211 -13.41 0.94 14.64
CA PHE A 211 -14.33 0.86 15.77
C PHE A 211 -15.75 0.49 15.34
N TYR A 212 -16.52 -0.08 16.27
CA TYR A 212 -17.94 -0.36 16.08
C TYR A 212 -18.75 0.91 16.27
N ALA A 213 -19.75 1.09 15.42
CA ALA A 213 -20.65 2.22 15.45
C ALA A 213 -22.09 1.76 15.60
N TYR A 214 -22.80 2.32 16.58
CA TYR A 214 -24.24 2.14 16.72
C TYR A 214 -24.93 3.41 16.22
N LEU A 215 -25.71 3.29 15.15
CA LEU A 215 -26.31 4.42 14.45
C LEU A 215 -27.82 4.42 14.61
N SER A 216 -28.41 5.61 14.71
CA SER A 216 -29.86 5.83 14.64
C SER A 216 -30.24 6.39 13.28
N ASP A 217 -31.54 6.44 12.99
CA ASP A 217 -32.08 7.04 11.76
C ASP A 217 -31.85 8.55 11.71
N THR A 218 -30.66 8.96 11.27
CA THR A 218 -30.24 10.35 11.13
C THR A 218 -29.09 10.51 10.13
N LYS A 219 -28.69 11.76 9.91
CA LYS A 219 -27.56 12.11 9.07
C LYS A 219 -26.29 12.26 9.89
N TYR A 220 -25.24 11.56 9.49
CA TYR A 220 -23.93 11.61 10.10
C TYR A 220 -22.91 12.29 9.19
N THR A 221 -22.00 13.06 9.77
CA THR A 221 -20.87 13.66 9.04
C THR A 221 -19.70 12.68 9.03
N LEU A 222 -19.36 12.16 7.85
CA LEU A 222 -18.21 11.28 7.66
C LEU A 222 -16.91 12.10 7.59
N MET A 223 -16.93 13.20 6.84
CA MET A 223 -15.79 14.07 6.61
C MET A 223 -16.29 15.50 6.33
N GLU A 224 -15.74 16.50 6.99
CA GLU A 224 -16.00 17.92 6.76
C GLU A 224 -14.67 18.67 6.82
N VAL A 225 -14.43 19.53 5.83
CA VAL A 225 -13.26 20.43 5.84
C VAL A 225 -13.49 21.53 6.87
N LEU A 226 -12.54 21.67 7.80
CA LEU A 226 -12.64 22.62 8.92
C LEU A 226 -12.62 24.08 8.45
N GLU A 227 -11.67 24.41 7.56
CA GLU A 227 -11.44 25.77 7.08
C GLU A 227 -11.11 25.78 5.59
N ASN A 228 -11.55 26.84 4.91
CA ASN A 228 -11.13 27.08 3.53
C ASN A 228 -9.65 27.47 3.52
N THR A 229 -8.82 26.67 2.86
CA THR A 229 -7.43 27.03 2.57
C THR A 229 -7.29 27.41 1.10
N GLN A 230 -6.15 27.97 0.70
CA GLN A 230 -5.90 28.26 -0.72
C GLN A 230 -5.96 27.01 -1.60
N ASN A 231 -5.71 25.83 -1.01
CA ASN A 231 -5.63 24.56 -1.72
C ASN A 231 -6.89 23.69 -1.54
N LEU A 232 -7.71 23.95 -0.52
CA LEU A 232 -8.92 23.18 -0.23
C LEU A 232 -10.13 24.08 -0.03
N LYS A 233 -11.14 23.86 -0.87
CA LYS A 233 -12.45 24.48 -0.73
C LYS A 233 -13.31 23.65 0.21
N LYS A 234 -14.34 24.30 0.78
CA LYS A 234 -15.34 23.67 1.63
C LYS A 234 -15.91 22.44 0.94
N PHE A 235 -15.76 21.30 1.62
CA PHE A 235 -16.25 20.00 1.18
C PHE A 235 -16.78 19.26 2.40
N LYS A 236 -17.93 18.61 2.25
CA LYS A 236 -18.60 17.84 3.28
C LYS A 236 -19.17 16.56 2.69
N LEU A 237 -18.84 15.44 3.32
CA LEU A 237 -19.37 14.12 3.04
C LEU A 237 -20.23 13.68 4.22
N THR A 238 -21.46 13.33 3.92
CA THR A 238 -22.42 12.87 4.93
C THR A 238 -23.05 11.55 4.53
N MET A 239 -23.38 10.74 5.52
CA MET A 239 -24.15 9.52 5.36
C MET A 239 -25.51 9.73 6.00
N ASN A 240 -26.58 9.49 5.24
CA ASN A 240 -27.92 9.43 5.77
C ASN A 240 -28.30 7.98 6.04
N VAL A 241 -28.75 7.72 7.27
CA VAL A 241 -29.19 6.42 7.78
C VAL A 241 -30.71 6.47 7.85
N GLU A 242 -31.38 5.63 7.07
CA GLU A 242 -32.84 5.51 7.07
C GLU A 242 -33.21 4.03 6.96
N GLY A 243 -33.56 3.39 8.07
CA GLY A 243 -33.79 1.95 8.05
C GLY A 243 -32.49 1.19 7.84
N LEU A 244 -32.51 0.20 6.96
CA LEU A 244 -31.30 -0.45 6.41
C LEU A 244 -30.73 0.31 5.21
N ASN A 245 -31.35 1.42 4.80
CA ASN A 245 -30.90 2.15 3.64
C ASN A 245 -29.83 3.16 4.06
N ARG A 246 -28.73 3.17 3.33
CA ARG A 246 -27.65 4.14 3.50
C ARG A 246 -27.57 4.97 2.25
N SER A 247 -27.51 6.28 2.37
CA SER A 247 -27.22 7.15 1.23
C SER A 247 -26.08 8.10 1.56
N ILE A 248 -25.24 8.38 0.57
CA ILE A 248 -24.05 9.21 0.73
C ILE A 248 -24.27 10.50 -0.04
N SER A 249 -24.07 11.63 0.63
CA SER A 249 -24.15 12.95 0.01
C SER A 249 -22.82 13.65 0.13
N ALA A 250 -22.27 14.10 -0.99
CA ALA A 250 -21.05 14.91 -1.06
C ALA A 250 -21.41 16.30 -1.56
N GLN A 251 -21.12 17.32 -0.76
CA GLN A 251 -21.43 18.72 -1.02
C GLN A 251 -20.16 19.55 -0.92
N GLY A 252 -19.91 20.42 -1.90
CA GLY A 252 -18.76 21.30 -1.89
C GLY A 252 -18.79 22.33 -3.01
N TYR A 253 -17.65 22.96 -3.28
CA TYR A 253 -17.55 23.94 -4.36
C TYR A 253 -17.88 23.30 -5.72
N ASN A 254 -18.99 23.71 -6.32
CA ASN A 254 -19.52 23.19 -7.59
C ASN A 254 -19.76 21.67 -7.60
N VAL A 255 -19.99 21.05 -6.43
CA VAL A 255 -20.32 19.64 -6.31
C VAL A 255 -21.55 19.45 -5.41
N ASP A 256 -22.56 18.78 -5.96
CA ASP A 256 -23.70 18.22 -5.24
C ASP A 256 -23.96 16.81 -5.80
N LEU A 257 -23.47 15.81 -5.08
CA LEU A 257 -23.56 14.38 -5.41
C LEU A 257 -24.37 13.67 -4.35
N GLN A 258 -25.30 12.80 -4.76
CA GLN A 258 -26.00 11.88 -3.88
C GLN A 258 -25.90 10.47 -4.45
N LEU A 259 -25.50 9.51 -3.62
CA LEU A 259 -25.52 8.09 -3.89
C LEU A 259 -26.63 7.50 -3.05
N LYS A 260 -27.65 6.94 -3.71
CA LYS A 260 -28.80 6.33 -3.05
C LYS A 260 -28.83 4.85 -3.35
N GLN A 261 -29.43 4.09 -2.44
CA GLN A 261 -29.68 2.69 -2.69
C GLN A 261 -30.70 2.52 -3.82
N GLY A 262 -30.37 1.66 -4.78
CA GLY A 262 -31.29 1.24 -5.84
C GLY A 262 -31.47 -0.27 -5.87
N SER A 263 -32.59 -0.72 -6.45
CA SER A 263 -32.95 -2.13 -6.54
C SER A 263 -31.97 -2.97 -7.37
N ASN A 264 -31.37 -2.37 -8.40
CA ASN A 264 -30.43 -3.02 -9.33
C ASN A 264 -28.98 -2.56 -9.12
N GLY A 265 -28.68 -1.96 -7.97
CA GLY A 265 -27.41 -1.31 -7.65
C GLY A 265 -27.60 0.18 -7.32
N PRO A 266 -26.52 0.88 -6.95
CA PRO A 266 -26.57 2.28 -6.58
C PRO A 266 -27.20 3.20 -7.62
N GLU A 267 -27.88 4.24 -7.14
CA GLU A 267 -28.32 5.34 -7.97
C GLU A 267 -27.45 6.55 -7.72
N VAL A 268 -26.87 7.09 -8.80
CA VAL A 268 -26.05 8.30 -8.74
C VAL A 268 -26.90 9.49 -9.15
N TYR A 269 -26.95 10.52 -8.31
CA TYR A 269 -27.56 11.81 -8.62
C TYR A 269 -26.48 12.88 -8.54
N PHE A 270 -26.41 13.73 -9.57
CA PHE A 270 -25.53 14.89 -9.60
C PHE A 270 -26.38 16.12 -9.91
N TYR A 271 -26.38 17.12 -9.02
CA TYR A 271 -27.29 18.26 -9.08
C TYR A 271 -28.77 17.86 -9.22
N ASN A 272 -29.20 16.91 -8.38
CA ASN A 272 -30.55 16.31 -8.40
C ASN A 272 -30.96 15.64 -9.72
N LYS A 273 -30.03 15.45 -10.68
CA LYS A 273 -30.26 14.70 -11.92
C LYS A 273 -29.68 13.31 -11.78
N LYS A 274 -30.48 12.29 -12.06
CA LYS A 274 -30.03 10.90 -12.09
C LYS A 274 -29.02 10.72 -13.23
N ILE A 275 -27.84 10.22 -12.91
CA ILE A 275 -26.75 9.95 -13.84
C ILE A 275 -26.80 8.46 -14.19
N HIS A 276 -26.85 8.17 -15.48
CA HIS A 276 -26.70 6.81 -15.97
C HIS A 276 -25.20 6.47 -16.07
N TYR A 277 -24.82 5.27 -15.65
CA TYR A 277 -23.44 4.80 -15.69
C TYR A 277 -23.40 3.33 -16.13
N SER A 278 -22.26 2.91 -16.67
CA SER A 278 -22.03 1.56 -17.19
C SER A 278 -20.70 1.00 -16.68
N THR A 279 -20.53 -0.32 -16.76
CA THR A 279 -19.24 -0.99 -16.53
C THR A 279 -18.25 -0.81 -17.68
N ASP A 280 -18.73 -0.45 -18.86
CA ASP A 280 -17.92 -0.49 -20.09
C ASP A 280 -17.35 0.88 -20.47
N HIS A 281 -17.92 1.96 -19.93
CA HIS A 281 -17.48 3.31 -20.23
C HIS A 281 -17.60 4.23 -19.00
N VAL A 282 -16.73 5.22 -18.97
CA VAL A 282 -16.70 6.26 -17.95
C VAL A 282 -17.67 7.37 -18.32
N THR A 283 -18.50 7.79 -17.37
CA THR A 283 -19.44 8.91 -17.52
C THR A 283 -18.90 10.14 -16.80
N SER A 284 -18.84 11.28 -17.47
CA SER A 284 -18.40 12.54 -16.85
C SER A 284 -19.53 13.21 -16.07
N LEU A 285 -19.21 13.73 -14.89
CA LEU A 285 -20.06 14.57 -14.07
C LEU A 285 -19.77 16.03 -14.41
N ILE A 286 -20.70 16.69 -15.13
CA ILE A 286 -20.48 18.03 -15.70
C ILE A 286 -21.39 19.04 -15.00
N ASN A 287 -20.81 20.18 -14.60
CA ASN A 287 -21.55 21.34 -14.11
C ASN A 287 -21.01 22.61 -14.78
N ASN A 288 -21.89 23.47 -15.30
CA ASN A 288 -21.52 24.71 -16.00
C ASN A 288 -20.44 24.53 -17.09
N GLY A 289 -20.49 23.43 -17.84
CA GLY A 289 -19.51 23.10 -18.89
C GLY A 289 -18.15 22.61 -18.37
N GLN A 290 -17.95 22.52 -17.06
CA GLN A 290 -16.74 22.00 -16.44
C GLN A 290 -16.96 20.56 -15.95
N VAL A 291 -15.98 19.69 -16.21
CA VAL A 291 -15.95 18.34 -15.64
C VAL A 291 -15.57 18.44 -14.17
N MET A 292 -16.49 18.03 -13.30
CA MET A 292 -16.30 18.00 -11.85
C MET A 292 -15.81 16.63 -11.37
N GLY A 293 -16.12 15.58 -12.13
CA GLY A 293 -15.73 14.22 -11.80
C GLY A 293 -16.14 13.19 -12.85
N TYR A 294 -15.99 11.93 -12.48
CA TYR A 294 -16.30 10.78 -13.32
C TYR A 294 -17.01 9.71 -12.50
N THR A 295 -17.86 8.93 -13.14
CA THR A 295 -18.50 7.77 -12.55
C THR A 295 -18.56 6.60 -13.53
N PHE A 296 -18.43 5.39 -13.01
CA PHE A 296 -18.60 4.15 -13.77
C PHE A 296 -18.97 3.01 -12.82
N GLY A 297 -19.59 1.97 -13.38
CA GLY A 297 -19.96 0.77 -12.65
C GLY A 297 -18.78 -0.19 -12.54
N ILE A 298 -18.71 -0.93 -11.43
CA ILE A 298 -17.75 -2.03 -11.26
C ILE A 298 -18.54 -3.35 -11.33
N LYS A 299 -17.88 -4.39 -11.85
CA LYS A 299 -18.42 -5.77 -11.87
C LYS A 299 -18.77 -6.13 -10.42
N ASN A 300 -20.06 -6.42 -10.15
CA ASN A 300 -20.72 -6.64 -8.84
C ASN A 300 -21.68 -5.53 -8.37
N ARG A 301 -22.21 -4.70 -9.28
CA ARG A 301 -23.24 -3.68 -8.98
C ARG A 301 -22.75 -2.60 -8.00
N GLU A 302 -21.45 -2.36 -7.96
CA GLU A 302 -20.87 -1.25 -7.22
C GLU A 302 -20.71 -0.05 -8.17
N VAL A 303 -20.71 1.16 -7.61
CA VAL A 303 -20.42 2.36 -8.37
C VAL A 303 -19.16 3.04 -7.84
N PHE A 304 -18.28 3.40 -8.75
CA PHE A 304 -17.14 4.25 -8.47
C PHE A 304 -17.45 5.68 -8.90
N VAL A 305 -17.10 6.65 -8.05
CA VAL A 305 -17.19 8.08 -8.34
C VAL A 305 -15.89 8.75 -7.97
N ALA A 306 -15.24 9.39 -8.93
CA ALA A 306 -14.06 10.23 -8.73
C ALA A 306 -14.42 11.70 -8.84
N LEU A 307 -14.42 12.43 -7.72
CA LEU A 307 -14.66 13.88 -7.69
C LEU A 307 -13.33 14.62 -7.87
N THR A 308 -12.95 14.86 -9.12
CA THR A 308 -11.65 15.47 -9.47
C THR A 308 -11.42 16.85 -8.85
N SER A 309 -12.46 17.68 -8.74
CA SER A 309 -12.35 19.02 -8.17
C SER A 309 -12.05 19.04 -6.67
N ASN A 310 -12.41 17.95 -5.97
CA ASN A 310 -12.20 17.78 -4.54
C ASN A 310 -11.13 16.72 -4.26
N ILE A 311 -10.70 15.94 -5.26
CA ILE A 311 -9.71 14.87 -5.13
C ILE A 311 -10.15 13.84 -4.07
N VAL A 312 -11.43 13.47 -4.15
CA VAL A 312 -12.08 12.44 -3.32
C VAL A 312 -12.67 11.39 -4.24
N ASN A 313 -12.39 10.11 -3.96
CA ASN A 313 -12.98 8.98 -4.67
C ASN A 313 -13.89 8.22 -3.72
N LEU A 314 -15.03 7.78 -4.24
CA LEU A 314 -16.04 7.02 -3.53
C LEU A 314 -16.26 5.70 -4.26
N LEU A 315 -16.31 4.61 -3.50
CA LEU A 315 -16.82 3.32 -3.94
C LEU A 315 -18.02 2.99 -3.06
N TYR A 316 -19.16 2.69 -3.67
CA TYR A 316 -20.41 2.46 -2.96
C TYR A 316 -21.19 1.33 -3.60
N ASP A 317 -21.83 0.49 -2.78
CA ASP A 317 -22.46 -0.76 -3.23
C ASP A 317 -23.88 -0.96 -2.68
N ASN A 318 -24.55 0.13 -2.30
CA ASN A 318 -25.81 0.23 -1.55
C ASN A 318 -25.68 0.21 -0.03
N HIS A 319 -24.74 -0.56 0.53
CA HIS A 319 -24.66 -0.80 1.97
C HIS A 319 -23.41 -0.17 2.59
N ARG A 320 -22.31 -0.19 1.83
CA ARG A 320 -20.98 0.15 2.29
C ARG A 320 -20.44 1.27 1.44
N VAL A 321 -19.61 2.11 2.06
CA VAL A 321 -18.88 3.15 1.36
C VAL A 321 -17.41 3.09 1.71
N LEU A 322 -16.56 3.11 0.69
CA LEU A 322 -15.14 3.37 0.83
C LEU A 322 -14.86 4.75 0.24
N VAL A 323 -14.26 5.60 1.06
CA VAL A 323 -13.85 6.96 0.75
C VAL A 323 -12.33 6.98 0.67
N LYS A 324 -11.77 7.38 -0.46
CA LYS A 324 -10.34 7.65 -0.60
C LYS A 324 -10.15 9.15 -0.79
N ALA A 325 -9.39 9.78 0.11
CA ALA A 325 -9.14 11.22 0.08
C ALA A 325 -7.68 11.54 -0.28
N SER A 326 -7.45 12.70 -0.88
CA SER A 326 -6.11 13.23 -1.11
C SER A 326 -5.39 13.57 0.20
N ASN A 327 -4.06 13.44 0.22
CA ASN A 327 -3.23 13.95 1.32
C ASN A 327 -3.37 15.47 1.56
N LEU A 328 -3.92 16.22 0.61
CA LEU A 328 -4.22 17.63 0.83
C LEU A 328 -5.16 17.85 2.01
N TYR A 329 -6.01 16.88 2.34
CA TYR A 329 -6.94 16.90 3.47
C TYR A 329 -6.30 16.61 4.84
N ARG A 330 -5.02 16.23 4.87
CA ARG A 330 -4.30 15.87 6.11
C ARG A 330 -4.32 17.04 7.09
N ASN A 331 -4.77 16.80 8.33
CA ASN A 331 -4.97 17.81 9.36
C ASN A 331 -6.00 18.91 9.01
N GLN A 332 -6.83 18.72 7.98
CA GLN A 332 -7.79 19.74 7.50
C GLN A 332 -9.25 19.29 7.59
N ILE A 333 -9.49 18.08 8.11
CA ILE A 333 -10.81 17.47 8.16
C ILE A 333 -11.19 17.01 9.56
N THR A 334 -12.48 16.81 9.74
CA THR A 334 -13.08 16.23 10.94
C THR A 334 -14.31 15.41 10.53
N GLY A 335 -14.73 14.45 11.36
CA GLY A 335 -15.85 13.58 11.07
C GLY A 335 -15.66 12.18 11.64
N LEU A 336 -16.61 11.29 11.36
CA LEU A 336 -16.48 9.87 11.74
C LEU A 336 -15.29 9.17 11.07
N CYS A 337 -14.77 9.71 9.96
CA CYS A 337 -13.56 9.21 9.30
C CYS A 337 -12.25 9.67 9.95
N GLY A 338 -12.31 10.42 11.06
CA GLY A 338 -11.15 10.90 11.79
C GLY A 338 -10.64 12.26 11.35
N THR A 339 -9.46 12.65 11.85
CA THR A 339 -8.78 13.93 11.56
C THR A 339 -7.74 13.81 10.45
N MET A 340 -7.36 12.58 10.09
CA MET A 340 -6.32 12.29 9.10
C MET A 340 -5.02 13.02 9.45
N ASP A 341 -4.57 12.87 10.69
CA ASP A 341 -3.32 13.45 11.21
C ASP A 341 -2.19 12.41 11.34
N GLY A 342 -2.53 11.12 11.22
CA GLY A 342 -1.64 9.98 11.38
C GLY A 342 -1.69 9.34 12.77
N GLU A 343 -2.48 9.87 13.69
CA GLU A 343 -2.62 9.40 15.06
C GLU A 343 -3.98 8.74 15.29
N LYS A 344 -3.97 7.42 15.53
CA LYS A 344 -5.23 6.67 15.75
C LYS A 344 -6.04 7.14 16.97
N VAL A 345 -5.38 7.77 17.95
CA VAL A 345 -5.99 8.18 19.22
C VAL A 345 -6.83 9.44 19.06
N THR A 346 -6.57 10.28 18.04
CA THR A 346 -7.34 11.49 17.77
C THR A 346 -8.58 11.21 16.92
N ASP A 347 -8.55 10.11 16.15
CA ASP A 347 -9.63 9.65 15.26
C ASP A 347 -10.91 9.23 15.98
N THR A 348 -10.77 8.64 17.16
CA THR A 348 -11.86 8.42 18.10
C THR A 348 -11.62 9.40 19.23
N PHE A 349 -12.66 9.97 19.84
CA PHE A 349 -12.57 10.87 20.98
C PHE A 349 -12.50 12.36 20.67
N ILE A 350 -12.12 12.87 19.49
CA ILE A 350 -12.26 14.32 19.22
C ILE A 350 -13.64 14.62 18.62
N SER A 351 -14.56 15.12 19.44
CA SER A 351 -15.89 15.52 18.98
C SER A 351 -15.85 16.75 18.08
N ARG A 352 -16.98 17.06 17.43
CA ARG A 352 -17.12 18.25 16.57
C ARG A 352 -16.76 19.57 17.28
N GLN A 353 -16.90 19.62 18.60
CA GLN A 353 -16.54 20.78 19.42
C GLN A 353 -15.07 20.77 19.88
N LYS A 354 -14.25 19.86 19.34
CA LYS A 354 -12.86 19.61 19.74
C LYS A 354 -12.71 19.20 21.21
N CYS A 355 -13.70 18.49 21.74
CA CYS A 355 -13.65 17.91 23.08
C CYS A 355 -13.20 16.46 23.00
N SER A 356 -12.41 16.02 23.99
CA SER A 356 -12.08 14.61 24.18
C SER A 356 -13.23 13.87 24.84
N GLU A 357 -13.93 13.03 24.08
CA GLU A 357 -14.92 12.09 24.58
C GLU A 357 -14.22 10.84 25.15
N LEU A 358 -14.76 10.21 26.18
CA LEU A 358 -14.21 8.94 26.70
C LEU A 358 -14.88 7.72 26.07
N ASP A 359 -16.05 7.92 25.45
CA ASP A 359 -16.89 6.89 24.90
C ASP A 359 -17.09 7.06 23.38
N VAL A 360 -16.88 5.99 22.64
CA VAL A 360 -16.97 5.97 21.17
C VAL A 360 -18.39 6.29 20.71
N GLN A 361 -19.41 5.83 21.43
CA GLN A 361 -20.80 6.08 21.04
C GLN A 361 -21.16 7.56 21.21
N THR A 362 -20.70 8.18 22.29
CA THR A 362 -20.82 9.63 22.52
C THR A 362 -20.12 10.42 21.42
N PHE A 363 -18.91 10.02 21.03
CA PHE A 363 -18.20 10.59 19.88
C PHE A 363 -19.03 10.48 18.58
N ILE A 364 -19.56 9.30 18.25
CA ILE A 364 -20.39 9.09 17.05
C ILE A 364 -21.60 10.00 17.06
N ASN A 365 -22.27 10.08 18.21
CA ASN A 365 -23.43 10.92 18.40
C ASN A 365 -23.09 12.39 18.10
N THR A 366 -21.92 12.90 18.43
CA THR A 366 -21.57 14.31 18.15
C THR A 366 -21.52 14.69 16.66
N TYR A 367 -21.45 13.71 15.76
CA TYR A 367 -21.48 13.92 14.30
C TYR A 367 -22.85 13.65 13.66
N GLY A 368 -23.85 13.24 14.45
CA GLY A 368 -25.25 13.15 14.05
C GLY A 368 -25.95 14.52 14.01
N GLU A 369 -26.99 14.68 13.19
CA GLU A 369 -27.70 15.95 13.02
C GLU A 369 -28.63 16.32 14.19
N HIS A 370 -29.10 15.34 14.98
CA HIS A 370 -30.14 15.52 16.01
C HIS A 370 -29.69 15.31 17.46
N THR A 371 -28.39 15.34 17.73
CA THR A 371 -27.81 14.98 19.03
C THR A 371 -27.50 16.22 19.86
N VAL A 372 -28.21 16.35 20.98
CA VAL A 372 -27.94 17.33 22.03
C VAL A 372 -26.65 16.91 22.74
N VAL A 373 -25.56 17.62 22.48
CA VAL A 373 -24.28 17.41 23.19
C VAL A 373 -24.47 17.82 24.64
N THR A 374 -24.47 16.85 25.56
CA THR A 374 -24.49 17.13 26.99
C THR A 374 -23.13 17.67 27.43
N THR A 375 -23.16 18.81 28.10
CA THR A 375 -22.07 19.73 28.45
C THR A 375 -21.04 19.22 29.48
N SER A 376 -20.57 17.98 29.38
CA SER A 376 -19.41 17.50 30.16
C SER A 376 -18.18 17.36 29.28
N CYS A 377 -17.76 18.46 28.64
CA CYS A 377 -16.51 18.50 27.89
C CYS A 377 -15.33 18.54 28.87
N ILE A 378 -14.46 17.53 28.82
CA ILE A 378 -13.14 17.66 29.41
C ILE A 378 -12.28 18.41 28.39
N HIS A 379 -12.17 19.74 28.55
CA HIS A 379 -11.16 20.54 27.84
C HIS A 379 -9.77 20.14 28.36
N ASN A 380 -9.21 19.04 27.85
CA ASN A 380 -7.85 18.65 28.21
C ASN A 380 -6.85 19.26 27.22
N LEU A 381 -6.13 20.27 27.71
CA LEU A 381 -4.67 20.55 27.71
C LEU A 381 -3.71 19.93 26.67
N PHE A 382 -4.10 18.99 25.82
CA PHE A 382 -3.23 18.32 24.83
C PHE A 382 -3.26 18.96 23.43
N TYR A 383 -4.16 19.92 23.18
CA TYR A 383 -4.14 20.71 21.95
C TYR A 383 -3.23 21.94 22.08
N GLN A 384 -1.93 21.72 22.29
CA GLN A 384 -0.95 22.61 21.68
C GLN A 384 -0.50 21.96 20.38
N PRO A 385 -0.70 22.61 19.22
CA PRO A 385 -0.12 22.09 17.99
C PRO A 385 1.39 22.06 18.19
N LEU A 386 1.98 20.86 18.24
CA LEU A 386 3.42 20.69 18.12
C LEU A 386 3.84 21.23 16.76
N LYS A 387 4.13 22.53 16.72
CA LYS A 387 4.91 23.11 15.64
C LYS A 387 6.27 22.44 15.68
N THR A 388 6.60 21.80 14.57
CA THR A 388 7.94 21.50 14.06
C THR A 388 8.76 20.37 14.71
N ASN A 389 9.15 19.45 13.81
CA ASN A 389 10.45 18.79 13.70
C ASN A 389 10.87 17.87 14.86
N GLN A 390 10.33 16.65 14.89
CA GLN A 390 11.08 15.43 15.26
C GLN A 390 10.23 14.17 15.01
N MET A 391 10.55 13.44 13.93
CA MET A 391 10.27 12.01 13.79
C MET A 391 11.59 11.32 14.11
N PRO A 392 11.68 10.47 15.16
CA PRO A 392 11.50 9.04 14.92
C PRO A 392 11.03 8.24 16.17
N LEU A 393 9.91 7.53 16.09
CA LEU A 393 9.66 6.40 17.01
C LEU A 393 8.69 5.34 16.46
N LEU A 394 7.84 5.68 15.48
CA LEU A 394 6.86 4.73 14.94
C LEU A 394 7.48 3.63 14.05
N GLN A 395 8.71 3.81 13.56
CA GLN A 395 9.42 2.83 12.73
C GLN A 395 9.97 1.63 13.54
N GLN A 396 10.05 1.75 14.87
CA GLN A 396 10.51 0.68 15.76
C GLN A 396 9.43 -0.34 16.16
N MET A 397 8.14 -0.01 15.99
CA MET A 397 7.07 -0.92 16.38
C MET A 397 6.69 -1.91 15.26
N MET A 398 6.76 -1.50 13.99
CA MET A 398 6.48 -2.41 12.87
C MET A 398 7.64 -3.36 12.54
N SER A 399 8.84 -3.10 13.06
CA SER A 399 10.02 -3.97 12.91
C SER A 399 10.09 -5.10 13.94
N ARG A 400 9.28 -5.06 15.00
CA ARG A 400 9.22 -6.13 16.02
C ARG A 400 8.34 -7.32 15.62
N GLU A 401 7.37 -7.12 14.73
CA GLU A 401 6.48 -8.20 14.27
C GLU A 401 7.16 -9.13 13.25
N SER A 402 8.19 -8.65 12.55
CA SER A 402 9.03 -9.47 11.66
C SER A 402 10.14 -10.23 12.41
N GLN A 403 10.48 -9.84 13.65
CA GLN A 403 11.50 -10.52 14.48
C GLN A 403 10.92 -11.63 15.37
N SER A 404 9.61 -11.62 15.66
CA SER A 404 8.98 -12.66 16.49
C SER A 404 8.68 -13.97 15.74
N LEU A 405 8.79 -13.98 14.41
CA LEU A 405 8.51 -15.17 13.57
C LEU A 405 9.77 -15.96 13.18
N SER A 406 10.99 -15.46 13.45
CA SER A 406 12.24 -16.17 13.14
C SER A 406 12.72 -17.13 14.25
N SER A 407 12.03 -17.21 15.39
CA SER A 407 12.44 -18.05 16.53
C SER A 407 11.61 -19.33 16.73
N SER A 408 10.62 -19.64 15.88
CA SER A 408 9.75 -20.82 16.06
C SER A 408 9.87 -21.91 14.99
N GLN A 409 11.01 -22.02 14.29
CA GLN A 409 11.31 -23.17 13.44
C GLN A 409 12.73 -23.69 13.69
N LYS A 410 12.91 -24.37 14.82
CA LYS A 410 14.00 -25.33 15.05
C LYS A 410 13.63 -26.28 16.19
N SER A 411 12.99 -27.40 15.83
CA SER A 411 13.19 -28.73 16.44
C SER A 411 11.97 -29.63 16.18
N SER A 412 12.04 -30.54 15.22
CA SER A 412 11.28 -31.79 15.21
C SER A 412 11.72 -32.65 14.03
N GLU A 413 12.75 -33.48 14.24
CA GLU A 413 12.91 -34.76 13.53
C GLU A 413 14.06 -35.56 14.18
N SER A 414 13.71 -36.54 15.03
CA SER A 414 14.38 -37.84 15.09
C SER A 414 13.60 -38.78 16.01
N ASP A 415 13.05 -39.82 15.40
CA ASP A 415 12.27 -40.91 16.00
C ASP A 415 13.13 -41.93 16.79
N LYS A 416 12.53 -42.43 17.86
CA LYS A 416 12.56 -43.81 18.42
C LYS A 416 13.88 -44.45 18.89
N ASN A 417 13.99 -44.63 20.22
CA ASN A 417 13.98 -45.95 20.88
C ASN A 417 13.95 -45.81 22.43
N THR A 418 12.92 -46.37 23.06
CA THR A 418 12.78 -46.65 24.52
C THR A 418 13.51 -47.99 24.86
N PRO A 419 13.64 -48.47 26.12
CA PRO A 419 13.23 -47.92 27.44
C PRO A 419 14.34 -47.99 28.53
N SER A 420 14.30 -47.29 29.67
CA SER A 420 13.55 -47.66 30.89
C SER A 420 14.20 -47.00 32.13
N GLN A 421 13.44 -46.95 33.23
CA GLN A 421 13.82 -46.70 34.64
C GLN A 421 14.06 -45.23 35.09
N MET A 422 13.13 -44.64 35.85
CA MET A 422 12.98 -44.67 37.32
C MET A 422 14.00 -43.80 38.08
N SER A 423 13.54 -42.64 38.58
CA SER A 423 13.59 -42.18 40.00
C SER A 423 13.66 -40.65 40.11
N GLN A 424 12.89 -40.12 41.05
CA GLN A 424 12.83 -38.71 41.49
C GLN A 424 14.06 -38.35 42.38
N PRO A 425 14.04 -37.24 43.17
CA PRO A 425 14.14 -35.81 42.84
C PRO A 425 15.30 -35.13 43.64
N MET A 426 15.30 -33.79 43.73
CA MET A 426 16.08 -32.85 44.61
C MET A 426 16.99 -31.91 43.80
N SER A 427 16.64 -30.62 43.61
CA SER A 427 16.72 -29.43 44.49
C SER A 427 18.12 -28.79 44.60
N GLU A 428 18.10 -27.44 44.55
CA GLU A 428 19.15 -26.48 44.95
C GLU A 428 20.33 -26.28 43.97
N SER A 429 20.33 -25.18 43.21
CA SER A 429 20.86 -23.84 43.52
C SER A 429 22.40 -23.77 43.48
N ASN A 430 22.94 -23.08 42.47
CA ASN A 430 23.76 -21.89 42.71
C ASN A 430 24.23 -21.22 41.42
N SER A 431 24.25 -19.90 41.57
CA SER A 431 24.94 -18.86 40.82
C SER A 431 26.32 -19.23 40.27
N SER A 432 26.64 -18.71 39.08
CA SER A 432 27.81 -17.83 38.92
C SER A 432 27.82 -17.13 37.56
N SER A 433 28.11 -15.84 37.66
CA SER A 433 28.42 -14.87 36.63
C SER A 433 29.66 -15.21 35.82
N SER A 434 29.67 -14.91 34.52
CA SER A 434 30.89 -14.43 33.86
C SER A 434 30.59 -13.48 32.70
N SER A 435 31.27 -12.35 32.79
CA SER A 435 31.37 -11.22 31.89
C SER A 435 32.24 -11.51 30.66
N SER A 436 31.88 -10.98 29.49
CA SER A 436 32.86 -10.51 28.49
C SER A 436 32.20 -9.56 27.48
N SER A 437 32.53 -8.26 27.56
CA SER A 437 33.50 -7.57 26.70
C SER A 437 32.99 -7.24 25.29
N SER A 438 32.18 -6.19 25.19
CA SER A 438 31.83 -5.49 23.97
C SER A 438 33.01 -4.62 23.50
N LYS A 439 33.54 -4.90 22.29
CA LYS A 439 34.41 -3.99 21.56
C LYS A 439 33.59 -3.21 20.54
N THR A 440 33.48 -1.91 20.78
CA THR A 440 32.92 -0.89 19.90
C THR A 440 33.97 -0.55 18.83
N ILE A 441 33.59 -0.64 17.54
CA ILE A 441 34.32 0.01 16.44
C ILE A 441 33.36 1.02 15.84
N GLU A 442 33.64 2.29 16.10
CA GLU A 442 33.07 3.42 15.38
C GLU A 442 33.64 3.45 13.96
N SER A 443 32.76 3.56 12.96
CA SER A 443 33.15 4.11 11.66
C SER A 443 31.99 4.96 11.12
N THR A 444 32.20 6.26 11.23
CA THR A 444 31.45 7.34 10.59
C THR A 444 31.82 7.37 9.11
N PHE A 445 30.85 7.31 8.20
CA PHE A 445 31.06 7.72 6.82
C PHE A 445 29.84 8.47 6.27
N SER A 446 30.08 9.74 5.92
CA SER A 446 29.12 10.71 5.39
C SER A 446 28.89 10.49 3.89
N LEU A 447 27.63 10.36 3.48
CA LEU A 447 27.17 10.31 2.09
C LEU A 447 26.88 11.74 1.60
N THR A 448 27.91 12.45 1.14
CA THR A 448 27.76 13.78 0.50
C THR A 448 28.68 13.95 -0.72
N ASN A 449 28.74 12.97 -1.63
CA ASN A 449 29.50 13.12 -2.89
C ASN A 449 28.95 12.28 -4.06
N LEU A 450 27.72 12.55 -4.51
CA LEU A 450 27.21 11.94 -5.75
C LEU A 450 26.26 12.81 -6.61
N VAL A 451 26.32 14.14 -6.48
CA VAL A 451 25.53 15.06 -7.31
C VAL A 451 26.39 16.06 -8.10
N GLN A 452 27.72 15.98 -8.04
CA GLN A 452 28.58 17.08 -8.51
C GLN A 452 29.44 16.80 -9.77
N ASN A 453 29.00 15.91 -10.67
CA ASN A 453 29.77 15.59 -11.89
C ASN A 453 28.93 15.56 -13.19
N CYS A 454 28.14 16.61 -13.45
CA CYS A 454 27.52 16.81 -14.78
C CYS A 454 27.74 18.19 -15.43
N CYS A 455 28.47 19.12 -14.81
CA CYS A 455 28.60 20.48 -15.35
C CYS A 455 30.01 21.08 -15.17
N SER A 456 31.05 20.45 -15.70
CA SER A 456 32.38 21.07 -15.79
C SER A 456 33.09 20.63 -17.06
N ASN A 457 32.85 21.36 -18.17
CA ASN A 457 33.81 21.56 -19.25
C ASN A 457 33.23 22.52 -20.30
N LYS A 458 33.33 23.83 -20.02
CA LYS A 458 33.54 24.96 -20.96
C LYS A 458 33.12 26.25 -20.26
N PHE A 459 33.89 27.30 -20.51
CA PHE A 459 33.77 28.71 -20.07
C PHE A 459 34.62 29.08 -18.85
N GLY A 460 35.67 29.84 -19.16
CA GLY A 460 36.58 30.47 -18.22
C GLY A 460 35.99 31.72 -17.56
N SER A 461 36.63 32.06 -16.44
CA SER A 461 36.72 33.33 -15.74
C SER A 461 35.72 34.44 -16.12
N THR A 462 34.78 34.74 -15.21
CA THR A 462 34.60 36.06 -14.58
C THR A 462 33.46 36.00 -13.55
N GLN A 463 33.65 36.66 -12.40
CA GLN A 463 32.68 36.76 -11.31
C GLN A 463 31.45 37.55 -11.74
N ALA A 464 30.26 36.94 -11.68
CA ALA A 464 28.98 37.65 -11.68
C ALA A 464 27.83 36.78 -11.12
N ASP A 465 27.06 37.40 -10.22
CA ASP A 465 25.84 37.05 -9.49
C ASP A 465 25.09 35.72 -9.70
N GLU A 466 24.87 35.06 -8.56
CA GLU A 466 24.20 33.76 -8.36
C GLU A 466 22.69 33.77 -8.68
N LYS A 467 22.06 34.94 -8.86
CA LYS A 467 20.62 35.05 -9.19
C LYS A 467 20.28 34.83 -10.66
N THR A 468 21.26 34.81 -11.58
CA THR A 468 21.01 34.70 -13.02
C THR A 468 21.08 33.25 -13.56
N LYS A 469 21.53 32.28 -12.75
CA LYS A 469 21.67 30.87 -13.14
C LYS A 469 20.34 30.09 -13.10
N HIS A 470 19.40 30.45 -12.23
CA HIS A 470 18.10 29.75 -12.14
C HIS A 470 17.13 30.07 -13.29
N ALA A 471 17.23 31.24 -13.93
CA ALA A 471 16.35 31.61 -15.04
C ALA A 471 16.70 30.91 -16.37
N LYS A 472 17.94 30.41 -16.55
CA LYS A 472 18.40 29.78 -17.80
C LYS A 472 18.15 28.27 -17.86
N CYS A 473 18.09 27.56 -16.73
CA CYS A 473 17.69 26.14 -16.71
C CYS A 473 16.20 25.94 -17.06
N TYR A 474 15.33 26.89 -16.72
CA TYR A 474 13.89 26.78 -16.99
C TYR A 474 13.52 26.95 -18.48
N LYS A 475 14.38 27.59 -19.29
CA LYS A 475 14.15 27.79 -20.73
C LYS A 475 14.52 26.58 -21.61
N CYS A 476 15.36 25.66 -21.15
CA CYS A 476 15.65 24.41 -21.88
C CYS A 476 14.55 23.35 -21.74
N TYR A 477 13.76 23.40 -20.66
CA TYR A 477 12.69 22.42 -20.41
C TYR A 477 11.41 22.68 -21.24
N LYS A 478 11.23 23.89 -21.77
CA LYS A 478 10.02 24.30 -22.53
C LYS A 478 10.12 24.13 -24.05
N LYS A 479 11.24 23.62 -24.58
CA LYS A 479 11.48 23.42 -26.03
C LYS A 479 11.46 21.94 -26.48
N ARG A 480 11.02 21.02 -25.62
CA ARG A 480 10.75 19.60 -25.95
C ARG A 480 9.36 19.17 -25.45
N LYS A 481 8.34 19.88 -25.93
CA LYS A 481 6.97 19.36 -26.06
C LYS A 481 6.54 19.55 -27.51
#